data_AF-A0A849DZ05-F1
#
_entry.id   AF-A0A849DZ05-F1
#
_cell.length_a   1.000
_cell.length_b   1.000
_cell.length_c   1.000
_cell.angle_alpha   90.00
_cell.angle_beta   90.00
_cell.angle_gamma   90.00
#
_symmetry.space_group_name_H-M   'P 1'
#
loop_
_entity.id
_entity.type
_entity.pdbx_description
1 polymer ?
#
loop_
_entity_poly.entity_id
_entity_poly.type
_entity_poly.pdbx_seq_one_letter_code
_entity_poly.pdbx_strand_id
1 'polypeptide(L)'
;MNLDDLRERIDSLDSEIVRLLNERINVVLEIGDEKKKSGAEIYVPSREREVFDKIKSLNAGPLPDESAHAIYREIMSAALALETEMKIAYLGPEATFTHQAARNKFGVSVDYIPTGTISEVFDRVQNKSADYGVVPVENSTEGAVTHTFDQFATTPLKICAEIYLPISLTLLSTHPKEEVTLIFSKQEVFGQCRSWLGANMPNARLSP
;
A
#
# COMPACT_ATOMS: atom_id res chain seq x y z
N MET A 1 12.64 39.23 5.78
CA MET A 1 12.91 37.85 5.33
C MET A 1 12.59 37.82 3.85
N ASN A 2 13.62 37.72 3.02
CA ASN A 2 13.49 37.58 1.57
C ASN A 2 13.32 36.08 1.22
N LEU A 3 13.23 35.76 -0.09
CA LEU A 3 13.07 34.38 -0.55
C LEU A 3 14.28 33.50 -0.20
N ASP A 4 15.48 34.06 -0.24
CA ASP A 4 16.71 33.31 -0.01
C ASP A 4 16.88 32.98 1.49
N ASP A 5 16.54 33.91 2.39
CA ASP A 5 16.49 33.68 3.84
C ASP A 5 15.53 32.52 4.20
N LEU A 6 14.41 32.40 3.48
CA LEU A 6 13.44 31.31 3.69
C LEU A 6 13.98 29.96 3.21
N ARG A 7 14.75 29.95 2.11
CA ARG A 7 15.39 28.74 1.58
C ARG A 7 16.48 28.23 2.51
N GLU A 8 17.37 29.11 2.98
CA GLU A 8 18.39 28.75 3.97
C GLU A 8 17.77 28.16 5.24
N ARG A 9 16.61 28.70 5.66
CA ARG A 9 15.86 28.13 6.78
C ARG A 9 15.32 26.72 6.47
N ILE A 10 14.83 26.47 5.25
CA ILE A 10 14.41 25.12 4.84
C ILE A 10 15.61 24.17 4.84
N ASP A 11 16.75 24.57 4.27
CA ASP A 11 17.96 23.74 4.22
C ASP A 11 18.45 23.33 5.62
N SER A 12 18.36 24.26 6.58
CA SER A 12 18.65 23.98 7.99
C SER A 12 17.67 22.97 8.60
N LEU A 13 16.37 23.09 8.30
CA LEU A 13 15.35 22.17 8.78
C LEU A 13 15.52 20.77 8.16
N ASP A 14 15.81 20.70 6.86
CA ASP A 14 16.05 19.45 6.15
C ASP A 14 17.26 18.71 6.71
N SER A 15 18.31 19.44 7.07
CA SER A 15 19.49 18.88 7.75
C SER A 15 19.10 18.25 9.10
N GLU A 16 18.24 18.90 9.88
CA GLU A 16 17.74 18.35 11.14
C GLU A 16 16.82 17.14 10.92
N ILE A 17 15.93 17.18 9.93
CA ILE A 17 15.05 16.07 9.57
C ILE A 17 15.89 14.85 9.21
N VAL A 18 16.87 14.99 8.32
CA VAL A 18 17.76 13.89 7.92
C VAL A 18 18.52 13.32 9.12
N ARG A 19 19.05 14.17 10.00
CA ARG A 19 19.73 13.72 11.23
C ARG A 19 18.78 12.91 12.11
N LEU A 20 17.58 13.42 12.40
CA LEU A 20 16.58 12.76 13.25
C LEU A 20 16.07 11.45 12.65
N LEU A 21 15.91 11.38 11.33
CA LEU A 21 15.55 10.14 10.64
C LEU A 21 16.63 9.08 10.83
N ASN A 22 17.91 9.42 10.63
CA ASN A 22 19.01 8.48 10.84
C ASN A 22 19.12 8.02 12.30
N GLU A 23 18.97 8.94 13.26
CA GLU A 23 18.93 8.60 14.69
C GLU A 23 17.79 7.62 15.00
N ARG A 24 16.59 7.88 14.46
CA ARG A 24 15.45 6.97 14.60
C ARG A 24 15.75 5.60 14.00
N ILE A 25 16.37 5.53 12.82
CA ILE A 25 16.72 4.27 12.16
C ILE A 25 17.74 3.47 12.99
N ASN A 26 18.76 4.11 13.56
CA ASN A 26 19.71 3.43 14.44
C ASN A 26 19.02 2.78 15.65
N VAL A 27 18.07 3.48 16.27
CA VAL A 27 17.26 2.90 17.37
C VAL A 27 16.43 1.72 16.89
N VAL A 28 15.89 1.76 15.67
CA VAL A 28 15.17 0.60 15.10
C VAL A 28 16.12 -0.58 14.92
N LEU A 29 17.34 -0.37 14.41
CA LEU A 29 18.33 -1.45 14.27
C LEU A 29 18.68 -2.10 15.62
N GLU A 30 18.87 -1.29 16.67
CA GLU A 30 19.09 -1.79 18.04
C GLU A 30 17.90 -2.64 18.54
N ILE A 31 16.66 -2.18 18.27
CA ILE A 31 15.45 -2.95 18.57
C ILE A 31 15.42 -4.26 17.78
N GLY A 32 15.77 -4.23 16.49
CA GLY A 32 15.85 -5.39 15.61
C GLY A 32 16.83 -6.45 16.14
N ASP A 33 18.01 -6.03 16.61
CA ASP A 33 18.99 -6.92 17.23
C ASP A 33 18.47 -7.58 18.51
N GLU A 34 17.69 -6.84 19.32
CA GLU A 34 17.09 -7.38 20.54
C GLU A 34 15.93 -8.35 20.24
N LYS A 35 15.13 -8.07 19.21
CA LYS A 35 14.08 -8.98 18.72
C LYS A 35 14.67 -10.29 18.19
N LYS A 36 15.80 -10.22 17.47
CA LYS A 36 16.50 -11.43 16.97
C LYS A 36 16.96 -12.34 18.10
N LYS A 37 17.40 -11.79 19.24
CA LYS A 37 17.78 -12.57 20.44
C LYS A 37 16.58 -13.19 21.15
N SER A 38 15.47 -12.48 21.21
CA SER A 38 14.25 -12.90 21.92
C SER A 38 13.31 -13.76 21.06
N GLY A 39 13.55 -13.86 19.75
CA GLY A 39 12.68 -14.58 18.81
C GLY A 39 11.34 -13.87 18.54
N ALA A 40 11.25 -12.58 18.85
CA ALA A 40 10.04 -11.79 18.66
C ALA A 40 9.81 -11.44 17.17
N GLU A 41 8.56 -11.23 16.79
CA GLU A 41 8.19 -10.82 15.43
C GLU A 41 8.79 -9.44 15.07
N ILE A 42 9.34 -9.34 13.86
CA ILE A 42 9.95 -8.11 13.35
C ILE A 42 8.86 -7.07 13.08
N TYR A 43 7.81 -7.46 12.34
CA TYR A 43 6.66 -6.61 12.03
C TYR A 43 5.43 -6.97 12.86
N VAL A 44 4.88 -5.97 13.54
CA VAL A 44 3.71 -6.12 14.41
C VAL A 44 2.68 -5.03 14.04
N PRO A 45 1.57 -5.38 13.37
CA PRO A 45 0.57 -4.41 12.91
C PRO A 45 -0.04 -3.54 14.01
N SER A 46 -0.19 -4.06 15.23
CA SER A 46 -0.69 -3.27 16.36
C SER A 46 0.28 -2.14 16.73
N ARG A 47 1.58 -2.41 16.68
CA ARG A 47 2.62 -1.41 16.96
C ARG A 47 2.64 -0.30 15.92
N GLU A 48 2.41 -0.64 14.66
CA GLU A 48 2.25 0.35 13.59
C GLU A 48 1.07 1.29 13.85
N ARG A 49 -0.09 0.72 14.24
CA ARG A 49 -1.28 1.52 14.60
C ARG A 49 -0.98 2.48 15.77
N GLU A 50 -0.31 2.00 16.81
CA GLU A 50 0.11 2.83 17.94
C GLU A 50 1.01 4.01 17.52
N VAL A 51 1.92 3.78 16.57
CA VAL A 51 2.78 4.83 16.03
C VAL A 51 1.92 5.87 15.31
N PHE A 52 1.01 5.45 14.43
CA PHE A 52 0.15 6.39 13.70
C PHE A 52 -0.78 7.20 14.62
N ASP A 53 -1.37 6.57 15.63
CA ASP A 53 -2.20 7.26 16.63
C ASP A 53 -1.38 8.28 17.42
N LYS A 54 -0.13 7.93 17.77
CA LYS A 54 0.80 8.86 18.41
C LYS A 54 1.15 10.03 17.49
N ILE A 55 1.46 9.80 16.22
CA ILE A 55 1.77 10.89 15.28
C ILE A 55 0.58 11.81 15.08
N LYS A 56 -0.62 11.26 14.95
CA LYS A 56 -1.86 12.04 14.85
C LYS A 56 -2.05 12.94 16.08
N SER A 57 -1.80 12.42 17.29
CA SER A 57 -1.94 13.24 18.51
C SER A 57 -0.86 14.31 18.68
N LEU A 58 0.32 14.12 18.08
CA LEU A 58 1.41 15.10 18.08
C LEU A 58 1.28 16.14 16.95
N ASN A 59 0.52 15.84 15.89
CA ASN A 59 0.40 16.69 14.72
C ASN A 59 -0.52 17.90 14.99
N ALA A 60 0.07 19.02 15.40
CA ALA A 60 -0.64 20.28 15.60
C ALA A 60 -0.87 21.09 14.30
N GLY A 61 -0.54 20.51 13.13
CA GLY A 61 -0.60 21.18 11.85
C GLY A 61 0.66 22.05 11.56
N PRO A 62 0.73 22.69 10.38
CA PRO A 62 -0.28 22.76 9.31
C PRO A 62 -0.34 21.52 8.40
N LEU A 63 0.50 20.50 8.65
CA LEU A 63 0.52 19.26 7.88
C LEU A 63 -0.79 18.46 8.09
N PRO A 64 -1.49 18.03 7.03
CA PRO A 64 -2.65 17.14 7.18
C PRO A 64 -2.26 15.78 7.77
N ASP A 65 -3.13 15.20 8.61
CA ASP A 65 -2.89 13.90 9.25
C ASP A 65 -2.59 12.78 8.25
N GLU A 66 -3.29 12.77 7.11
CA GLU A 66 -3.06 11.79 6.04
C GLU A 66 -1.65 11.90 5.45
N SER A 67 -1.12 13.13 5.34
CA SER A 67 0.24 13.37 4.87
C SER A 67 1.27 12.93 5.91
N ALA A 68 1.03 13.23 7.19
CA ALA A 68 1.88 12.75 8.28
C ALA A 68 1.92 11.21 8.34
N HIS A 69 0.76 10.56 8.19
CA HIS A 69 0.65 9.11 8.11
C HIS A 69 1.48 8.54 6.95
N ALA A 70 1.34 9.10 5.74
CA ALA A 70 2.08 8.63 4.57
C ALA A 70 3.61 8.75 4.75
N ILE A 71 4.09 9.87 5.31
CA ILE A 71 5.52 10.07 5.61
C ILE A 71 5.99 9.01 6.61
N TYR A 72 5.27 8.81 7.71
CA TYR A 72 5.66 7.84 8.73
C TYR A 72 5.59 6.39 8.26
N ARG A 73 4.65 6.06 7.36
CA ARG A 73 4.63 4.76 6.70
C ARG A 73 5.92 4.53 5.92
N GLU A 74 6.40 5.49 5.13
CA GLU A 74 7.65 5.32 4.38
C GLU A 74 8.88 5.24 5.29
N ILE A 75 8.91 6.02 6.38
CA ILE A 75 9.96 5.91 7.40
C ILE A 75 9.98 4.50 8.01
N MET A 76 8.81 3.93 8.30
CA MET A 76 8.68 2.57 8.82
C MET A 76 9.05 1.52 7.78
N SER A 77 8.62 1.69 6.53
CA SER A 77 8.96 0.81 5.41
C SER A 77 10.47 0.71 5.20
N ALA A 78 11.16 1.86 5.16
CA ALA A 78 12.61 1.91 5.06
C ALA A 78 13.31 1.21 6.23
N ALA A 79 12.78 1.37 7.45
CA ALA A 79 13.33 0.72 8.62
C ALA A 79 13.16 -0.81 8.58
N LEU A 80 11.98 -1.30 8.18
CA LEU A 80 11.71 -2.74 8.03
C LEU A 80 12.63 -3.38 6.99
N ALA A 81 12.87 -2.70 5.87
CA ALA A 81 13.76 -3.15 4.80
C ALA A 81 15.22 -3.31 5.25
N LEU A 82 15.64 -2.53 6.25
CA LEU A 82 16.98 -2.66 6.85
C LEU A 82 17.08 -3.79 7.88
N GLU A 83 15.97 -4.13 8.55
CA GLU A 83 15.93 -5.22 9.54
C GLU A 83 15.91 -6.60 8.89
N THR A 84 15.19 -6.74 7.77
CA THR A 84 14.99 -8.00 7.03
C THR A 84 14.55 -7.76 5.58
N GLU A 85 14.85 -8.72 4.70
CA GLU A 85 14.32 -8.80 3.33
C GLU A 85 12.85 -9.27 3.39
N MET A 86 11.94 -8.35 3.73
CA MET A 86 10.52 -8.65 3.87
C MET A 86 9.85 -8.82 2.51
N LYS A 87 9.15 -9.95 2.33
CA LYS A 87 8.48 -10.35 1.09
C LYS A 87 6.97 -10.34 1.26
N ILE A 88 6.29 -9.56 0.44
CA ILE A 88 4.84 -9.40 0.44
C ILE A 88 4.26 -10.02 -0.82
N ALA A 89 3.59 -11.17 -0.68
CA ALA A 89 2.83 -11.76 -1.78
C ALA A 89 1.49 -11.05 -1.96
N TYR A 90 1.04 -10.86 -3.20
CA TYR A 90 -0.26 -10.24 -3.46
C TYR A 90 -0.89 -10.77 -4.75
N LEU A 91 -2.22 -10.70 -4.82
CA LEU A 91 -2.96 -11.04 -6.04
C LEU A 91 -2.62 -10.02 -7.14
N GLY A 92 -1.81 -10.45 -8.10
CA GLY A 92 -1.24 -9.61 -9.13
C GLY A 92 -2.11 -9.43 -10.38
N PRO A 93 -1.52 -8.91 -11.48
CA PRO A 93 -0.11 -8.50 -11.63
C PRO A 93 0.22 -7.18 -10.92
N GLU A 94 1.43 -6.66 -11.16
CA GLU A 94 1.83 -5.32 -10.77
C GLU A 94 0.83 -4.26 -11.27
N ALA A 95 0.75 -3.15 -10.53
CA ALA A 95 -0.15 -2.01 -10.76
C ALA A 95 -1.66 -2.33 -10.68
N THR A 96 -2.05 -3.46 -10.09
CA THR A 96 -3.43 -3.72 -9.67
C THR A 96 -3.81 -2.99 -8.39
N PHE A 97 -5.09 -2.95 -8.05
CA PHE A 97 -5.57 -2.41 -6.78
C PHE A 97 -5.03 -3.18 -5.57
N THR A 98 -4.84 -4.50 -5.67
CA THR A 98 -4.19 -5.28 -4.61
C THR A 98 -2.72 -4.88 -4.43
N HIS A 99 -2.00 -4.63 -5.53
CA HIS A 99 -0.64 -4.09 -5.47
C HIS A 99 -0.62 -2.73 -4.77
N GLN A 100 -1.54 -1.83 -5.14
CA GLN A 100 -1.67 -0.53 -4.52
C GLN A 100 -2.00 -0.63 -3.03
N ALA A 101 -2.92 -1.52 -2.63
CA ALA A 101 -3.24 -1.79 -1.24
C ALA A 101 -2.00 -2.28 -0.47
N ALA A 102 -1.23 -3.21 -1.06
CA ALA A 102 -0.01 -3.72 -0.46
C ALA A 102 1.04 -2.61 -0.25
N ARG A 103 1.21 -1.71 -1.23
CA ARG A 103 2.11 -0.53 -1.10
C ARG A 103 1.61 0.49 -0.08
N ASN A 104 0.31 0.74 -0.02
CA ASN A 104 -0.28 1.64 0.97
C ASN A 104 -0.12 1.14 2.41
N LYS A 105 0.06 -0.17 2.60
CA LYS A 105 0.29 -0.79 3.89
C LYS A 105 1.78 -0.87 4.25
N PHE A 106 2.60 -1.43 3.36
CA PHE A 106 3.99 -1.77 3.67
C PHE A 106 5.03 -0.76 3.13
N GLY A 107 4.59 0.28 2.40
CA GLY A 107 5.45 1.31 1.81
C GLY A 107 6.20 0.84 0.57
N VAL A 108 7.27 1.53 0.18
CA VAL A 108 7.95 1.23 -1.11
C VAL A 108 9.24 0.43 -0.99
N SER A 109 9.74 0.23 0.24
CA SER A 109 11.09 -0.30 0.47
C SER A 109 11.15 -1.82 0.66
N VAL A 110 10.02 -2.52 0.64
CA VAL A 110 9.93 -3.99 0.78
C VAL A 110 9.74 -4.69 -0.56
N ASP A 111 9.98 -6.00 -0.59
CA ASP A 111 9.84 -6.78 -1.82
C ASP A 111 8.39 -7.23 -2.05
N TYR A 112 7.93 -7.08 -3.28
CA TYR A 112 6.56 -7.42 -3.69
C TYR A 112 6.56 -8.57 -4.69
N ILE A 113 5.82 -9.64 -4.38
CA ILE A 113 5.73 -10.85 -5.20
C ILE A 113 4.31 -10.95 -5.81
N PRO A 114 4.13 -10.63 -7.10
CA PRO A 114 2.85 -10.83 -7.77
C PRO A 114 2.55 -12.33 -7.92
N THR A 115 1.31 -12.72 -7.62
CA THR A 115 0.81 -14.08 -7.86
C THR A 115 -0.34 -14.09 -8.86
N GLY A 116 -0.57 -15.23 -9.50
CA GLY A 116 -1.67 -15.38 -10.45
C GLY A 116 -3.02 -15.66 -9.79
N THR A 117 -3.03 -16.18 -8.56
CA THR A 117 -4.24 -16.58 -7.85
C THR A 117 -4.15 -16.25 -6.35
N ILE A 118 -5.32 -16.18 -5.71
CA ILE A 118 -5.42 -16.03 -4.25
C ILE A 118 -4.77 -17.23 -3.55
N SER A 119 -5.03 -18.46 -4.02
CA SER A 119 -4.42 -19.68 -3.47
C SER A 119 -2.89 -19.60 -3.44
N GLU A 120 -2.27 -19.11 -4.52
CA GLU A 120 -0.81 -18.95 -4.57
C GLU A 120 -0.30 -17.93 -3.53
N VAL A 121 -1.06 -16.89 -3.19
CA VAL A 121 -0.69 -15.98 -2.08
C VAL A 121 -0.62 -16.75 -0.77
N PHE A 122 -1.66 -17.55 -0.47
CA PHE A 122 -1.72 -18.37 0.75
C PHE A 122 -0.59 -19.40 0.78
N ASP A 123 -0.36 -20.12 -0.32
CA ASP A 123 0.73 -21.10 -0.44
C ASP A 123 2.09 -20.47 -0.15
N ARG A 124 2.33 -19.26 -0.69
CA ARG A 124 3.61 -18.57 -0.50
C ARG A 124 3.85 -18.20 0.95
N VAL A 125 2.83 -17.70 1.65
CA VAL A 125 2.91 -17.35 3.08
C VAL A 125 3.05 -18.61 3.93
N GLN A 126 2.25 -19.64 3.66
CA GLN A 126 2.28 -20.90 4.41
C GLN A 126 3.63 -21.61 4.30
N ASN A 127 4.25 -21.58 3.12
CA ASN A 127 5.57 -22.17 2.87
C ASN A 127 6.74 -21.24 3.20
N LYS A 128 6.48 -20.06 3.80
CA LYS A 128 7.49 -19.06 4.19
C LYS A 128 8.34 -18.53 3.03
N SER A 129 7.79 -18.55 1.81
CA SER A 129 8.39 -17.89 0.64
C SER A 129 7.94 -16.42 0.50
N ALA A 130 6.95 -16.02 1.29
CA ALA A 130 6.59 -14.63 1.59
C ALA A 130 6.28 -14.53 3.10
N ASP A 131 6.54 -13.37 3.69
CA ASP A 131 6.25 -13.10 5.10
C ASP A 131 4.77 -12.75 5.31
N TYR A 132 4.19 -12.00 4.38
CA TYR A 132 2.79 -11.60 4.41
C TYR A 132 2.12 -11.75 3.05
N GLY A 133 0.80 -11.90 3.09
CA GLY A 133 -0.06 -11.97 1.92
C GLY A 133 -1.11 -10.87 1.93
N VAL A 134 -1.29 -10.19 0.80
CA VAL A 134 -2.37 -9.20 0.60
C VAL A 134 -3.36 -9.75 -0.41
N VAL A 135 -4.59 -9.96 0.04
CA VAL A 135 -5.68 -10.54 -0.74
C VAL A 135 -6.96 -9.71 -0.57
N PRO A 136 -7.79 -9.58 -1.62
CA PRO A 136 -9.09 -8.93 -1.47
C PRO A 136 -10.05 -9.86 -0.72
N VAL A 137 -10.81 -9.30 0.23
CA VAL A 137 -11.82 -10.04 1.00
C VAL A 137 -13.24 -9.64 0.64
N GLU A 138 -13.43 -8.39 0.23
CA GLU A 138 -14.73 -7.82 -0.13
C GLU A 138 -14.52 -6.69 -1.13
N ASN A 139 -15.46 -6.54 -2.07
CA ASN A 139 -15.53 -5.39 -2.95
C ASN A 139 -16.97 -4.80 -2.91
N SER A 140 -17.11 -3.51 -3.20
CA SER A 140 -18.39 -2.81 -3.11
C SER A 140 -19.40 -3.16 -4.22
N THR A 141 -18.98 -3.93 -5.24
CA THR A 141 -19.78 -4.19 -6.45
C THR A 141 -20.31 -5.63 -6.51
N GLU A 142 -19.45 -6.60 -6.19
CA GLU A 142 -19.67 -8.04 -6.26
C GLU A 142 -19.74 -8.68 -4.85
N GLY A 143 -19.41 -7.91 -3.80
CA GLY A 143 -19.49 -8.34 -2.42
C GLY A 143 -18.27 -9.15 -1.98
N ALA A 144 -18.52 -10.18 -1.16
CA ALA A 144 -17.48 -11.01 -0.56
C ALA A 144 -16.71 -11.82 -1.61
N VAL A 145 -15.38 -11.82 -1.49
CA VAL A 145 -14.48 -12.64 -2.31
C VAL A 145 -14.39 -14.03 -1.68
N THR A 146 -15.33 -14.91 -2.03
CA THR A 146 -15.51 -16.25 -1.41
C THR A 146 -14.23 -17.08 -1.40
N HIS A 147 -13.45 -17.03 -2.49
CA HIS A 147 -12.17 -17.75 -2.59
C HIS A 147 -11.18 -17.40 -1.47
N THR A 148 -11.16 -16.16 -0.99
CA THR A 148 -10.30 -15.78 0.15
C THR A 148 -10.78 -16.43 1.44
N PHE A 149 -12.09 -16.50 1.66
CA PHE A 149 -12.66 -17.17 2.82
C PHE A 149 -12.44 -18.68 2.79
N ASP A 150 -12.56 -19.31 1.62
CA ASP A 150 -12.28 -20.74 1.44
C ASP A 150 -10.83 -21.07 1.83
N GLN A 151 -9.87 -20.23 1.41
CA GLN A 151 -8.46 -20.39 1.78
C GLN A 151 -8.23 -20.25 3.29
N PHE A 152 -8.88 -19.28 3.96
CA PHE A 152 -8.79 -19.17 5.42
C PHE A 152 -9.43 -20.35 6.16
N ALA A 153 -10.45 -20.99 5.57
CA ALA A 153 -11.06 -22.17 6.17
C ALA A 153 -10.14 -23.41 6.12
N THR A 154 -9.22 -23.47 5.16
CA THR A 154 -8.36 -24.65 4.93
C THR A 154 -6.90 -24.46 5.36
N THR A 155 -6.48 -23.24 5.73
CA THR A 155 -5.11 -22.92 6.11
C THR A 155 -5.03 -22.46 7.57
N PRO A 156 -3.87 -22.62 8.25
CA PRO A 156 -3.69 -22.10 9.61
C PRO A 156 -3.36 -20.59 9.64
N LEU A 157 -3.38 -19.91 8.49
CA LEU A 157 -3.01 -18.50 8.37
C LEU A 157 -4.04 -17.60 9.08
N LYS A 158 -3.56 -16.46 9.58
CA LYS A 158 -4.37 -15.50 10.35
C LYS A 158 -4.36 -14.14 9.70
N ILE A 159 -5.49 -13.45 9.79
CA ILE A 159 -5.60 -12.03 9.42
C ILE A 159 -4.92 -11.21 10.50
N CYS A 160 -3.94 -10.37 10.11
CA CYS A 160 -3.20 -9.51 11.03
C CYS A 160 -3.47 -8.02 10.81
N ALA A 161 -4.06 -7.64 9.69
CA ALA A 161 -4.44 -6.28 9.35
C ALA A 161 -5.55 -6.26 8.28
N GLU A 162 -6.22 -5.12 8.17
CA GLU A 162 -7.19 -4.83 7.10
C GLU A 162 -6.79 -3.53 6.39
N ILE A 163 -7.17 -3.41 5.12
CA ILE A 163 -6.87 -2.24 4.27
C ILE A 163 -8.16 -1.84 3.54
N TYR A 164 -8.58 -0.60 3.73
CA TYR A 164 -9.66 0.00 2.96
C TYR A 164 -9.05 0.85 1.83
N LEU A 165 -9.34 0.48 0.58
CA LEU A 165 -8.84 1.20 -0.59
C LEU A 165 -10.02 1.74 -1.42
N PRO A 166 -10.24 3.07 -1.43
CA PRO A 166 -11.19 3.69 -2.34
C PRO A 166 -10.77 3.48 -3.80
N ILE A 167 -11.63 2.81 -4.57
CA ILE A 167 -11.34 2.51 -5.97
C ILE A 167 -11.77 3.68 -6.85
N SER A 168 -10.81 4.22 -7.60
CA SER A 168 -11.03 5.24 -8.62
C SER A 168 -10.48 4.76 -9.96
N LEU A 169 -11.32 4.76 -10.98
CA LEU A 169 -10.96 4.33 -12.34
C LEU A 169 -10.69 5.56 -13.20
N THR A 170 -9.66 5.48 -14.04
CA THR A 170 -9.24 6.58 -14.92
C THR A 170 -9.25 6.10 -16.37
N LEU A 171 -9.84 6.90 -17.28
CA LEU A 171 -9.70 6.70 -18.71
C LEU A 171 -8.33 7.22 -19.16
N LEU A 172 -7.52 6.35 -19.74
CA LEU A 172 -6.19 6.69 -20.26
C LEU A 172 -6.19 6.63 -21.79
N SER A 173 -5.58 7.63 -22.42
CA SER A 173 -5.44 7.72 -23.87
C SER A 173 -4.21 8.54 -24.22
N THR A 174 -3.50 8.17 -25.29
CA THR A 174 -2.46 8.99 -25.91
C THR A 174 -3.03 10.02 -26.89
N HIS A 175 -4.33 9.95 -27.17
CA HIS A 175 -5.08 10.81 -28.07
C HIS A 175 -6.09 11.67 -27.31
N PRO A 176 -6.50 12.82 -27.88
CA PRO A 176 -7.64 13.59 -27.39
C PRO A 176 -8.89 12.70 -27.23
N LYS A 177 -9.72 13.02 -26.25
CA LYS A 177 -10.92 12.24 -25.89
C LYS A 177 -11.85 12.05 -27.09
N GLU A 178 -11.95 13.05 -27.96
CA GLU A 178 -12.82 13.11 -29.13
C GLU A 178 -12.42 12.10 -30.22
N GLU A 179 -11.15 11.67 -30.25
CA GLU A 179 -10.62 10.71 -31.22
C GLU A 179 -10.80 9.25 -30.77
N VAL A 180 -11.20 9.02 -29.51
CA VAL A 180 -11.32 7.68 -28.95
C VAL A 180 -12.60 6.99 -29.44
N THR A 181 -12.42 5.94 -30.24
CA THR A 181 -13.53 5.16 -30.82
C THR A 181 -13.65 3.75 -30.24
N LEU A 182 -12.67 3.31 -29.47
CA LEU A 182 -12.59 1.98 -28.87
C LEU A 182 -11.92 2.08 -27.49
N ILE A 183 -12.55 1.50 -26.48
CA ILE A 183 -12.07 1.47 -25.10
C ILE A 183 -11.87 0.00 -24.70
N PHE A 184 -10.68 -0.31 -24.19
CA PHE A 184 -10.33 -1.63 -23.67
C PHE A 184 -10.39 -1.63 -22.14
N SER A 185 -11.07 -2.61 -21.55
CA SER A 185 -11.06 -2.86 -20.10
C SER A 185 -11.75 -4.17 -19.77
N LYS A 186 -11.65 -4.63 -18.52
CA LYS A 186 -12.38 -5.82 -18.06
C LYS A 186 -13.90 -5.57 -18.05
N GLN A 187 -14.68 -6.64 -18.17
CA GLN A 187 -16.15 -6.57 -18.21
C GLN A 187 -16.74 -5.89 -16.96
N GLU A 188 -16.17 -6.18 -15.79
CA GLU A 188 -16.56 -5.63 -14.50
C GLU A 188 -16.41 -4.11 -14.49
N VAL A 189 -15.34 -3.59 -15.10
CA VAL A 189 -15.07 -2.15 -15.20
C VAL A 189 -16.11 -1.45 -16.07
N PHE A 190 -16.55 -2.06 -17.17
CA PHE A 190 -17.64 -1.49 -17.98
C PHE A 190 -18.97 -1.44 -17.21
N GLY A 191 -19.23 -2.42 -16.34
CA GLY A 191 -20.34 -2.39 -15.41
C GLY A 191 -20.25 -1.21 -14.44
N GLN A 192 -19.11 -1.06 -13.77
CA GLN A 192 -18.86 -0.02 -12.76
C GLN A 192 -18.85 1.40 -13.35
N CYS A 193 -18.34 1.58 -14.57
CA CYS A 193 -18.23 2.88 -15.23
C CYS A 193 -19.39 3.21 -16.18
N ARG A 194 -20.44 2.38 -16.24
CA ARG A 194 -21.53 2.49 -17.23
C ARG A 194 -22.11 3.90 -17.37
N SER A 195 -22.48 4.52 -16.25
CA SER A 195 -23.08 5.86 -16.26
C SER A 195 -22.13 6.92 -16.80
N TRP A 196 -20.85 6.85 -16.41
CA TRP A 196 -19.83 7.79 -16.89
C TRP A 196 -19.54 7.59 -18.37
N LEU A 197 -19.39 6.34 -18.82
CA LEU A 197 -19.17 5.98 -20.23
C LEU A 197 -20.34 6.42 -21.11
N GLY A 198 -21.59 6.22 -20.67
CA GLY A 198 -22.77 6.66 -21.41
C GLY A 198 -22.84 8.19 -21.56
N ALA A 199 -22.43 8.94 -20.53
CA ALA A 199 -22.43 10.40 -20.57
C ALA A 199 -21.24 11.00 -21.34
N ASN A 200 -20.07 10.34 -21.31
CA ASN A 200 -18.81 10.93 -21.78
C ASN A 200 -18.26 10.32 -23.06
N MET A 201 -18.55 9.04 -23.32
CA MET A 201 -18.01 8.26 -24.44
C MET A 201 -19.13 7.49 -25.18
N PRO A 202 -20.29 8.12 -25.50
CA PRO A 202 -21.47 7.39 -26.00
C PRO A 202 -21.25 6.65 -27.32
N ASN A 203 -20.27 7.11 -28.12
CA ASN A 203 -19.97 6.55 -29.44
C ASN A 203 -18.76 5.60 -29.43
N ALA A 204 -18.08 5.44 -28.29
CA ALA A 204 -16.95 4.55 -28.18
C ALA A 204 -17.42 3.10 -28.05
N ARG A 205 -16.82 2.20 -28.83
CA ARG A 205 -17.03 0.75 -28.68
C ARG A 205 -16.28 0.26 -27.44
N LEU A 206 -16.85 -0.71 -26.74
CA LEU A 206 -16.23 -1.33 -25.56
C LEU A 206 -15.71 -2.72 -25.94
N SER A 207 -14.44 -3.00 -25.60
CA SER A 207 -13.81 -4.30 -25.80
C SER A 207 -13.22 -4.82 -24.49
N PRO A 208 -13.50 -6.07 -24.10
CA PRO A 208 -12.76 -6.78 -23.07
C PRO A 208 -11.26 -6.89 -23.38
#